data_AF-A0A7J6UBU3-F1
#
_entry.id   AF-A0A7J6UBU3-F1
#
_cell.length_a   1.000
_cell.length_b   1.000
_cell.length_c   1.000
_cell.angle_alpha   90.00
_cell.angle_beta   90.00
_cell.angle_gamma   90.00
#
_symmetry.space_group_name_H-M   'P 1'
#
loop_
_entity.id
_entity.type
_entity.pdbx_description
1 polymer ?
#
loop_
_entity_poly.entity_id
_entity_poly.type
_entity_poly.pdbx_seq_one_letter_code
_entity_poly.pdbx_strand_id
1 'polypeptide(L)'
;EGILSYGPCQFPTLGFVVQRWLRQRNFIREPFWTINCTICVPMRASGDDADQPLIKSDPEDGPTVEVKLHWGRNRLFDHLVTTILYDRCLQHVREFGGGIVTQVSHNPKSRWRPLPLSTVEFAKLASSKLRIDSRQAMRIAEELYNRGMISYPRTETDRFNPTIDLLELVRLQQGSQVWGAFVNELLQGKFTQARRGNHDDVSAV
;
A
#
# COMPACT_ATOMS: atom_id res chain seq x y z
N GLU A 1 37.20 23.19 -17.68
CA GLU A 1 36.00 23.76 -18.32
C GLU A 1 34.85 22.76 -18.19
N GLY A 2 33.62 23.23 -17.95
CA GLY A 2 32.45 22.37 -17.85
C GLY A 2 31.84 22.09 -19.24
N ILE A 3 31.55 20.83 -19.55
CA ILE A 3 30.87 20.45 -20.79
C ILE A 3 29.36 20.68 -20.62
N LEU A 4 28.77 21.51 -21.47
CA LEU A 4 27.32 21.65 -21.59
C LEU A 4 26.81 20.70 -22.68
N SER A 5 25.94 19.76 -22.32
CA SER A 5 25.31 18.84 -23.27
C SER A 5 23.80 19.03 -23.33
N TYR A 6 23.22 18.96 -24.53
CA TYR A 6 21.79 18.99 -24.77
C TYR A 6 21.32 17.71 -25.47
N GLY A 7 20.10 17.26 -25.19
CA GLY A 7 19.50 16.17 -25.96
C GLY A 7 18.00 16.04 -25.71
N PRO A 8 17.26 15.55 -26.71
CA PRO A 8 15.80 15.61 -26.74
C PRO A 8 15.10 14.79 -25.64
N CYS A 9 15.74 13.73 -25.12
CA CYS A 9 15.21 12.92 -24.01
C CYS A 9 15.81 13.32 -22.63
N GLN A 10 17.10 13.69 -22.61
CA GLN A 10 17.77 14.09 -21.37
C GLN A 10 17.23 15.41 -20.81
N PHE A 11 16.90 16.38 -21.67
CA PHE A 11 16.36 17.67 -21.26
C PHE A 11 14.99 17.59 -20.57
N PRO A 12 13.95 16.94 -21.14
CA PRO A 12 12.66 16.79 -20.44
C PRO A 12 12.77 15.93 -19.17
N THR A 13 13.67 14.94 -19.16
CA THR A 13 13.92 14.12 -17.95
C THR A 13 14.46 14.97 -16.80
N LEU A 14 15.45 15.83 -17.07
CA LEU A 14 15.92 16.83 -16.11
C LEU A 14 14.79 17.79 -15.69
N GLY A 15 13.92 18.15 -16.63
CA GLY A 15 12.73 18.95 -16.40
C GLY A 15 11.86 18.44 -15.24
N PHE A 16 11.61 17.12 -15.13
CA PHE A 16 10.84 16.55 -14.02
C PHE A 16 11.51 16.78 -12.65
N VAL A 17 12.83 16.64 -12.59
CA VAL A 17 13.60 16.85 -11.36
C VAL A 17 13.55 18.31 -10.94
N VAL A 18 13.81 19.22 -11.88
CA VAL A 18 13.77 20.67 -11.65
C VAL A 18 12.37 21.11 -11.26
N GLN A 19 11.33 20.60 -11.92
CA GLN A 19 9.94 20.92 -11.59
C GLN A 19 9.58 20.48 -10.16
N ARG A 20 9.99 19.28 -9.74
CA ARG A 20 9.77 18.80 -8.36
C ARG A 20 10.51 19.66 -7.34
N TRP A 21 11.74 20.07 -7.66
CA TRP A 21 12.55 20.95 -6.83
C TRP A 21 11.91 22.35 -6.69
N LEU A 22 11.45 22.95 -7.79
CA LEU A 22 10.73 24.22 -7.77
C LEU A 22 9.44 24.14 -6.95
N ARG A 23 8.65 23.06 -7.10
CA ARG A 23 7.46 22.84 -6.27
C ARG A 23 7.80 22.77 -4.78
N GLN A 24 8.93 22.17 -4.41
CA GLN A 24 9.36 22.11 -3.01
C GLN A 24 9.86 23.46 -2.51
N ARG A 25 10.64 24.17 -3.33
CA ARG A 25 11.19 25.49 -2.99
C ARG A 25 10.10 26.55 -2.85
N ASN A 26 9.09 26.51 -3.72
CA ASN A 26 7.98 27.47 -3.76
C ASN A 26 6.79 27.03 -2.89
N PHE A 27 6.93 25.94 -2.12
CA PHE A 27 5.86 25.48 -1.23
C PHE A 27 5.76 26.40 -0.01
N ILE A 28 4.63 27.10 0.10
CA ILE A 28 4.30 27.90 1.29
C ILE A 28 3.54 26.99 2.25
N ARG A 29 4.10 26.80 3.46
CA ARG A 29 3.44 26.01 4.51
C ARG A 29 2.30 26.81 5.11
N GLU A 30 1.12 26.21 5.15
CA GLU A 30 -0.06 26.79 5.79
C GLU A 30 -0.36 26.01 7.09
N PRO A 31 -0.54 26.70 8.23
CA PRO A 31 -0.97 26.05 9.45
C PRO A 31 -2.39 25.51 9.29
N PHE A 32 -2.64 24.33 9.85
CA PHE A 32 -3.96 23.74 9.91
C PHE A 32 -4.20 23.14 11.29
N TRP A 33 -5.46 23.00 11.66
CA TRP A 33 -5.89 22.46 12.93
C TRP A 33 -6.85 21.29 12.72
N THR A 34 -6.80 20.33 13.64
CA THR A 34 -7.67 19.15 13.66
C THR A 34 -8.09 18.85 15.09
N ILE A 35 -9.26 18.24 15.26
CA ILE A 35 -9.77 17.83 16.56
C ILE A 35 -9.56 16.33 16.68
N ASN A 36 -8.66 15.91 17.57
CA ASN A 36 -8.44 14.51 17.87
C ASN A 36 -9.26 14.10 19.10
N CYS A 37 -9.95 12.98 19.02
CA CYS A 37 -10.69 12.38 20.13
C CYS A 37 -10.25 10.93 20.28
N THR A 38 -10.04 10.49 21.52
CA THR A 38 -9.69 9.10 21.84
C THR A 38 -10.69 8.60 22.87
N ILE A 39 -11.20 7.39 22.68
CA ILE A 39 -12.09 6.73 23.62
C ILE A 39 -11.42 5.48 24.19
N CYS A 40 -11.65 5.22 25.47
CA CYS A 40 -11.21 3.98 26.12
C CYS A 40 -12.38 3.02 26.19
N VAL A 41 -12.22 1.82 25.63
CA VAL A 41 -13.26 0.79 25.61
C VAL A 41 -12.74 -0.43 26.39
N PRO A 42 -13.52 -1.04 27.30
CA PRO A 42 -13.10 -2.27 27.96
C PRO A 42 -12.90 -3.38 26.93
N MET A 43 -11.78 -4.11 27.02
CA MET A 43 -11.49 -5.21 26.11
C MET A 43 -12.43 -6.39 26.39
N ARG A 44 -13.18 -6.83 25.38
CA ARG A 44 -13.93 -8.08 25.46
C ARG A 44 -12.92 -9.24 25.42
N ALA A 45 -13.02 -10.17 26.37
CA ALA A 45 -12.34 -11.46 26.25
C ALA A 45 -12.80 -12.09 24.93
N SER A 46 -11.84 -12.44 24.07
CA SER A 46 -12.11 -13.06 22.78
C SER A 46 -12.70 -14.46 23.00
N GLY A 47 -14.02 -14.56 22.99
CA GLY A 47 -14.78 -15.81 22.96
C GLY A 47 -15.81 -15.72 21.84
N ASP A 48 -15.92 -16.78 21.05
CA ASP A 48 -16.66 -16.87 19.77
C ASP A 48 -18.20 -16.75 19.87
N ASP A 49 -18.76 -16.33 21.02
CA ASP A 49 -20.20 -16.23 21.25
C ASP A 49 -20.66 -14.77 21.36
N ALA A 50 -21.02 -14.19 20.21
CA ALA A 50 -21.39 -12.79 20.06
C ALA A 50 -22.78 -12.40 20.63
N ASP A 51 -23.55 -13.36 21.18
CA ASP A 51 -24.98 -13.19 21.47
C ASP A 51 -25.38 -13.27 22.96
N GLN A 52 -24.46 -13.07 23.92
CA GLN A 52 -24.82 -12.92 25.34
C GLN A 52 -24.75 -11.47 25.86
N PRO A 53 -25.76 -11.02 26.63
CA PRO A 53 -25.77 -9.69 27.23
C PRO A 53 -24.77 -9.58 28.38
N LEU A 54 -24.21 -8.38 28.53
CA LEU A 54 -23.19 -8.03 29.52
C LEU A 54 -23.60 -8.38 30.95
N ILE A 55 -22.83 -9.25 31.61
CA ILE A 55 -22.76 -9.24 33.08
C ILE A 55 -22.03 -7.94 33.46
N LYS A 56 -22.75 -7.06 34.17
CA LYS A 56 -22.18 -5.92 34.91
C LYS A 56 -21.17 -6.48 35.91
N SER A 57 -19.89 -6.47 35.55
CA SER A 57 -18.81 -6.60 36.52
C SER A 57 -18.15 -5.23 36.64
N ASP A 58 -17.72 -4.91 37.86
CA ASP A 58 -17.27 -3.58 38.24
C ASP A 58 -16.12 -3.07 37.36
N PRO A 59 -16.04 -1.75 37.07
CA PRO A 59 -15.28 -1.23 35.93
C PRO A 59 -13.76 -1.13 36.11
N GLU A 60 -13.17 -1.63 37.20
CA GLU A 60 -11.89 -1.06 37.67
C GLU A 60 -10.59 -1.80 37.32
N ASP A 61 -10.59 -3.04 36.82
CA ASP A 61 -9.31 -3.79 36.61
C ASP A 61 -9.17 -4.53 35.25
N GLY A 62 -10.01 -4.21 34.26
CA GLY A 62 -9.93 -4.83 32.93
C GLY A 62 -8.95 -4.10 31.97
N PRO A 63 -8.25 -4.80 31.06
CA PRO A 63 -7.46 -4.13 30.03
C PRO A 63 -8.38 -3.26 29.15
N THR A 64 -8.09 -1.96 29.05
CA THR A 64 -8.80 -1.02 28.17
C THR A 64 -8.07 -0.86 26.84
N VAL A 65 -8.82 -0.77 25.74
CA VAL A 65 -8.29 -0.45 24.42
C VAL A 65 -8.57 1.02 24.10
N GLU A 66 -7.51 1.76 23.77
CA GLU A 66 -7.62 3.12 23.23
C GLU A 66 -7.97 3.09 21.75
N VAL A 67 -9.10 3.72 21.39
CA VAL A 67 -9.54 3.88 20.01
C VAL A 67 -9.47 5.34 19.61
N LYS A 68 -8.64 5.65 18.61
CA LYS A 68 -8.51 7.00 18.05
C LYS A 68 -9.62 7.25 17.03
N LEU A 69 -10.43 8.26 17.27
CA LEU A 69 -11.48 8.70 16.37
C LEU A 69 -10.91 9.68 15.35
N HIS A 70 -11.32 9.52 14.09
CA HIS A 70 -10.98 10.46 13.03
C HIS A 70 -12.07 11.52 12.90
N TRP A 71 -11.68 12.79 12.87
CA TRP A 71 -12.61 13.90 12.69
C TRP A 71 -13.21 13.87 11.29
N GLY A 72 -14.54 13.88 11.18
CA GLY A 72 -15.25 13.84 9.89
C GLY A 72 -14.92 15.02 8.95
N ARG A 73 -14.42 16.15 9.49
CA ARG A 73 -13.94 17.30 8.69
C ARG A 73 -12.47 17.23 8.29
N ASN A 74 -11.73 16.20 8.72
CA ASN A 74 -10.30 16.02 8.50
C ASN A 74 -9.42 17.12 9.15
N ARG A 75 -9.39 18.33 8.55
CA ARG A 75 -8.63 19.50 9.03
C ARG A 75 -9.26 20.81 8.57
N LEU A 76 -9.02 21.90 9.31
CA LEU A 76 -9.39 23.27 8.92
C LEU A 76 -8.16 24.18 8.95
N PHE A 77 -8.17 25.22 8.10
CA PHE A 77 -7.11 26.25 8.03
C PHE A 77 -7.48 27.54 8.78
N ASP A 78 -8.55 27.51 9.56
CA ASP A 78 -8.97 28.62 10.41
C ASP A 78 -8.94 28.18 11.87
N HIS A 79 -8.13 28.88 12.67
CA HIS A 79 -7.96 28.59 14.08
C HIS A 79 -9.23 28.87 14.89
N LEU A 80 -9.91 30.00 14.63
CA LEU A 80 -11.08 30.43 15.37
C LEU A 80 -12.24 29.46 15.16
N VAL A 81 -12.49 29.09 13.90
CA VAL A 81 -13.53 28.11 13.55
C VAL A 81 -13.24 26.77 14.21
N THR A 82 -12.00 26.30 14.18
CA THR A 82 -11.63 25.03 14.84
C THR A 82 -11.81 25.10 16.35
N THR A 83 -11.46 26.23 16.96
CA THR A 83 -11.60 26.46 18.41
C THR A 83 -13.08 26.45 18.83
N ILE A 84 -13.96 27.10 18.07
CA ILE A 84 -15.42 27.09 18.34
C ILE A 84 -15.97 25.66 18.25
N LEU A 85 -15.54 24.88 17.26
CA LEU A 85 -15.96 23.48 17.13
C LEU A 85 -15.43 22.61 18.26
N TYR A 86 -14.18 22.85 18.69
CA TYR A 86 -13.57 22.14 19.81
C TYR A 86 -14.30 22.43 21.13
N ASP A 87 -14.62 23.70 21.40
CA ASP A 87 -15.36 24.10 22.59
C ASP A 87 -16.75 23.44 22.65
N ARG A 88 -17.48 23.41 21.52
CA ARG A 88 -18.75 22.67 21.40
C ARG A 88 -18.60 21.18 21.70
N CYS A 89 -17.54 20.54 21.21
CA CYS A 89 -17.26 19.14 21.51
C CYS A 89 -16.96 18.93 23.00
N LEU A 90 -16.18 19.81 23.62
CA LEU A 90 -15.82 19.71 25.04
C LEU A 90 -17.03 19.91 25.95
N GLN A 91 -17.92 20.87 25.63
CA GLN A 91 -19.18 21.08 26.33
C GLN A 91 -20.06 19.83 26.27
N HIS A 92 -20.25 19.26 25.08
CA HIS A 92 -21.03 18.03 24.92
C HIS A 92 -20.45 16.85 25.74
N VAL A 93 -19.13 16.67 25.77
CA VAL A 93 -18.51 15.60 26.57
C VAL A 93 -18.70 15.84 28.08
N ARG A 94 -18.65 17.09 28.54
CA ARG A 94 -18.91 17.44 29.95
C ARG A 94 -20.36 17.20 30.36
N GLU A 95 -21.31 17.50 29.49
CA GLU A 95 -22.74 17.37 29.77
C GLU A 95 -23.24 15.93 29.66
N PHE A 96 -22.82 15.19 28.63
CA PHE A 96 -23.36 13.86 28.31
C PHE A 96 -22.39 12.71 28.61
N GLY A 97 -21.16 13.00 29.07
CA GLY A 97 -20.17 12.00 29.45
C GLY A 97 -19.58 11.18 28.29
N GLY A 98 -19.88 11.52 27.02
CA GLY A 98 -19.39 10.77 25.87
C GLY A 98 -20.00 11.15 24.53
N GLY A 99 -19.79 10.29 23.54
CA GLY A 99 -20.37 10.40 22.19
C GLY A 99 -21.40 9.28 21.93
N ILE A 100 -22.26 9.50 20.94
CA ILE A 100 -23.28 8.52 20.51
C ILE A 100 -22.79 7.82 19.25
N VAL A 101 -22.87 6.48 19.23
CA VAL A 101 -22.60 5.71 18.01
C VAL A 101 -23.76 5.93 17.05
N THR A 102 -23.48 6.62 15.94
CA THR A 102 -24.51 6.92 14.93
C THR A 102 -24.66 5.80 13.89
N GLN A 103 -23.57 5.14 13.53
CA GLN A 103 -23.57 4.09 12.50
C GLN A 103 -22.42 3.10 12.71
N VAL A 104 -22.71 1.81 12.53
CA VAL A 104 -21.70 0.74 12.44
C VAL A 104 -21.82 0.11 11.05
N SER A 105 -20.72 0.03 10.31
CA SER A 105 -20.68 -0.63 9.01
C SER A 105 -19.48 -1.55 8.89
N HIS A 106 -19.67 -2.70 8.23
CA HIS A 106 -18.63 -3.67 7.94
C HIS A 106 -18.55 -3.88 6.42
N ASN A 107 -17.45 -3.44 5.83
CA ASN A 107 -17.21 -3.57 4.39
C ASN A 107 -16.02 -4.51 4.18
N PRO A 108 -16.23 -5.71 3.59
CA PRO A 108 -15.12 -6.62 3.31
C PRO A 108 -14.15 -5.95 2.33
N LYS A 109 -12.90 -5.78 2.74
CA LYS A 109 -11.83 -5.23 1.89
C LYS A 109 -10.94 -6.37 1.40
N SER A 110 -10.83 -6.49 0.09
CA SER A 110 -9.87 -7.40 -0.55
C SER A 110 -8.67 -6.60 -1.07
N ARG A 111 -7.47 -7.17 -0.92
CA ARG A 111 -6.25 -6.67 -1.56
C ARG A 111 -5.90 -7.57 -2.72
N TRP A 112 -5.79 -6.97 -3.89
CA TRP A 112 -5.53 -7.73 -5.11
C TRP A 112 -4.07 -8.16 -5.18
N ARG A 113 -3.86 -9.36 -5.73
CA ARG A 113 -2.53 -9.88 -6.11
C ARG A 113 -1.89 -8.96 -7.16
N PRO A 114 -0.56 -8.93 -7.27
CA PRO A 114 0.11 -8.13 -8.30
C PRO A 114 -0.25 -8.59 -9.72
N LEU A 115 -0.06 -7.70 -10.68
CA LEU A 115 -0.03 -8.07 -12.09
C LEU A 115 1.29 -8.76 -12.43
N PRO A 116 1.36 -9.51 -13.54
CA PRO A 116 2.60 -9.94 -14.14
C PRO A 116 3.59 -8.77 -14.29
N LEU A 117 4.86 -9.06 -14.05
CA LEU A 117 5.89 -8.04 -13.85
C LEU A 117 6.41 -7.52 -15.20
N SER A 118 6.12 -6.25 -15.52
CA SER A 118 6.68 -5.55 -16.68
C SER A 118 8.03 -4.90 -16.35
N THR A 119 8.76 -4.45 -17.38
CA THR A 119 10.09 -3.80 -17.24
C THR A 119 10.04 -2.56 -16.34
N VAL A 120 9.01 -1.74 -16.51
CA VAL A 120 8.85 -0.48 -15.76
C VAL A 120 8.59 -0.78 -14.29
N GLU A 121 7.70 -1.73 -13.98
CA GLU A 121 7.42 -2.13 -12.60
C GLU A 121 8.60 -2.84 -11.95
N PHE A 122 9.32 -3.68 -12.70
CA PHE A 122 10.58 -4.28 -12.25
C PHE A 122 11.60 -3.21 -11.83
N ALA A 123 11.89 -2.22 -12.69
CA ALA A 123 12.86 -1.17 -12.38
C ALA A 123 12.44 -0.31 -11.17
N LYS A 124 11.14 0.02 -11.05
CA LYS A 124 10.59 0.74 -9.89
C LYS A 124 10.72 -0.08 -8.59
N LEU A 125 10.41 -1.37 -8.63
CA LEU A 125 10.51 -2.25 -7.47
C LEU A 125 11.97 -2.50 -7.08
N ALA A 126 12.87 -2.70 -8.04
CA ALA A 126 14.31 -2.82 -7.78
C ALA A 126 14.86 -1.59 -7.05
N SER A 127 14.51 -0.39 -7.51
CA SER A 127 14.95 0.86 -6.86
C SER A 127 14.33 1.06 -5.48
N SER A 128 13.00 0.87 -5.35
CA SER A 128 12.28 1.16 -4.10
C SER A 128 12.44 0.10 -3.02
N LYS A 129 12.60 -1.18 -3.40
CA LYS A 129 12.66 -2.32 -2.47
C LYS A 129 14.07 -2.87 -2.29
N LEU A 130 14.85 -2.96 -3.36
CA LEU A 130 16.19 -3.56 -3.34
C LEU A 130 17.33 -2.52 -3.33
N ARG A 131 17.01 -1.23 -3.51
CA ARG A 131 17.99 -0.14 -3.60
C ARG A 131 18.97 -0.29 -4.77
N ILE A 132 18.53 -0.93 -5.86
CA ILE A 132 19.31 -1.11 -7.10
C ILE A 132 18.80 -0.11 -8.12
N ASP A 133 19.69 0.70 -8.72
CA ASP A 133 19.29 1.66 -9.75
C ASP A 133 18.86 0.95 -11.04
N SER A 134 18.07 1.64 -11.87
CA SER A 134 17.47 1.05 -13.07
C SER A 134 18.52 0.50 -14.06
N ARG A 135 19.68 1.14 -14.21
CA ARG A 135 20.72 0.68 -15.14
C ARG A 135 21.33 -0.63 -14.65
N GLN A 136 21.69 -0.69 -13.37
CA GLN A 136 22.23 -1.91 -12.76
C GLN A 136 21.19 -3.04 -12.77
N ALA A 137 19.93 -2.74 -12.46
CA ALA A 137 18.85 -3.72 -12.45
C ALA A 137 18.67 -4.37 -13.84
N MET A 138 18.64 -3.56 -14.92
CA MET A 138 18.53 -4.07 -16.28
C MET A 138 19.74 -4.90 -16.71
N ARG A 139 20.96 -4.51 -16.32
CA ARG A 139 22.17 -5.31 -16.59
C ARG A 139 22.09 -6.69 -15.94
N ILE A 140 21.71 -6.73 -14.66
CA ILE A 140 21.57 -8.01 -13.93
C ILE A 140 20.47 -8.86 -14.57
N ALA A 141 19.34 -8.27 -14.94
CA ALA A 141 18.26 -8.99 -15.60
C ALA A 141 18.69 -9.59 -16.95
N GLU A 142 19.48 -8.84 -17.73
CA GLU A 142 20.03 -9.33 -19.00
C GLU A 142 21.02 -10.49 -18.80
N GLU A 143 21.86 -10.43 -17.77
CA GLU A 143 22.73 -11.55 -17.37
C GLU A 143 21.94 -12.79 -16.94
N LEU A 144 20.83 -12.62 -16.21
CA LEU A 144 19.95 -13.73 -15.79
C LEU A 144 19.20 -14.35 -16.96
N TYR A 145 18.75 -13.53 -17.92
CA TYR A 145 18.13 -13.99 -19.16
C TYR A 145 19.11 -14.83 -19.99
N ASN A 146 20.35 -14.35 -20.15
CA ASN A 146 21.39 -15.10 -20.88
C ASN A 146 21.76 -16.43 -20.21
N ARG A 147 21.50 -16.57 -18.90
CA ARG A 147 21.66 -17.83 -18.16
C ARG A 147 20.40 -18.71 -18.17
N GLY A 148 19.33 -18.29 -18.84
CA GLY A 148 18.05 -19.03 -18.90
C GLY A 148 17.27 -19.02 -17.59
N MET A 149 17.53 -18.07 -16.67
CA MET A 149 16.87 -18.03 -15.36
C MET A 149 15.54 -17.26 -15.38
N ILE A 150 15.39 -16.30 -16.29
CA ILE A 150 14.19 -15.48 -16.44
C ILE A 150 13.83 -15.34 -17.92
N SER A 151 12.58 -14.99 -18.21
CA SER A 151 12.15 -14.57 -19.54
C SER A 151 12.77 -13.21 -19.93
N TYR A 152 12.66 -12.84 -21.21
CA TYR A 152 13.23 -11.60 -21.72
C TYR A 152 12.77 -10.37 -20.91
N PRO A 153 13.70 -9.56 -20.33
CA PRO A 153 13.36 -8.58 -19.30
C PRO A 153 12.95 -7.20 -19.85
N ARG A 154 12.84 -7.04 -21.18
CA ARG A 154 12.44 -5.79 -21.84
C ARG A 154 11.10 -5.97 -22.54
N THR A 155 10.02 -5.96 -21.76
CA THR A 155 8.63 -6.03 -22.21
C THR A 155 7.73 -5.05 -21.45
N GLU A 156 6.71 -4.54 -22.14
CA GLU A 156 5.59 -3.79 -21.58
C GLU A 156 4.41 -4.71 -21.23
N THR A 157 4.46 -5.99 -21.60
CA THR A 157 3.41 -6.98 -21.35
C THR A 157 3.16 -7.19 -19.86
N ASP A 158 1.90 -7.08 -19.47
CA ASP A 158 1.43 -7.28 -18.08
C ASP A 158 0.37 -8.39 -17.98
N ARG A 159 0.39 -9.35 -18.91
CA ARG A 159 -0.40 -10.58 -18.88
C ARG A 159 0.39 -11.77 -19.40
N PHE A 160 0.07 -12.96 -18.89
CA PHE A 160 0.65 -14.20 -19.43
C PHE A 160 -0.13 -14.64 -20.67
N ASN A 161 0.59 -15.14 -21.67
CA ASN A 161 0.00 -15.85 -22.79
C ASN A 161 -0.75 -17.09 -22.26
N PRO A 162 -2.02 -17.34 -22.67
CA PRO A 162 -2.78 -18.52 -22.25
C PRO A 162 -2.09 -19.87 -22.50
N THR A 163 -1.14 -19.94 -23.43
CA THR A 163 -0.38 -21.15 -23.76
C THR A 163 0.69 -21.50 -22.71
N ILE A 164 1.10 -20.55 -21.87
CA ILE A 164 2.14 -20.79 -20.86
C ILE A 164 1.55 -21.58 -19.68
N ASP A 165 2.15 -22.73 -19.38
CA ASP A 165 1.82 -23.49 -18.18
C ASP A 165 2.46 -22.86 -16.94
N LEU A 166 1.70 -21.97 -16.29
CA LEU A 166 2.11 -21.32 -15.05
C LEU A 166 2.25 -22.29 -13.87
N LEU A 167 1.49 -23.38 -13.88
CA LEU A 167 1.55 -24.36 -12.79
C LEU A 167 2.89 -25.09 -12.82
N GLU A 168 3.39 -25.39 -14.03
CA GLU A 168 4.71 -26.00 -14.21
C GLU A 168 5.84 -25.05 -13.76
N LEU A 169 5.77 -23.76 -14.12
CA LEU A 169 6.72 -22.76 -13.63
C LEU A 169 6.73 -22.65 -12.09
N VAL A 170 5.55 -22.79 -11.46
CA VAL A 170 5.42 -22.82 -10.00
C VAL A 170 6.05 -24.08 -9.42
N ARG A 171 5.87 -25.26 -10.04
CA ARG A 171 6.51 -26.51 -9.59
C ARG A 171 8.03 -26.45 -9.59
N LEU A 172 8.63 -25.81 -10.59
CA LEU A 172 10.09 -25.62 -10.65
C LEU A 172 10.65 -24.88 -9.42
N GLN A 173 9.82 -24.11 -8.71
CA GLN A 173 10.21 -23.33 -7.53
C GLN A 173 10.06 -24.07 -6.20
N GLN A 174 9.61 -25.34 -6.19
CA GLN A 174 9.41 -26.12 -4.96
C GLN A 174 10.69 -26.29 -4.12
N GLY A 175 11.85 -26.34 -4.76
CA GLY A 175 13.14 -26.53 -4.09
C GLY A 175 13.64 -25.34 -3.27
N SER A 176 12.96 -24.19 -3.31
CA SER A 176 13.38 -22.99 -2.58
C SER A 176 13.14 -23.14 -1.07
N GLN A 177 14.18 -22.89 -0.28
CA GLN A 177 14.08 -22.84 1.19
C GLN A 177 13.24 -21.66 1.70
N VAL A 178 13.09 -20.60 0.89
CA VAL A 178 12.43 -19.36 1.31
C VAL A 178 10.93 -19.37 1.02
N TRP A 179 10.52 -19.93 -0.12
CA TRP A 179 9.10 -19.91 -0.55
C TRP A 179 8.55 -21.27 -0.98
N GLY A 180 9.31 -22.37 -0.83
CA GLY A 180 8.84 -23.72 -1.19
C GLY A 180 7.56 -24.13 -0.45
N ALA A 181 7.39 -23.73 0.81
CA ALA A 181 6.15 -23.96 1.56
C ALA A 181 4.94 -23.29 0.90
N PHE A 182 5.09 -22.03 0.46
CA PHE A 182 4.03 -21.32 -0.26
C PHE A 182 3.71 -21.96 -1.60
N VAL A 183 4.73 -22.45 -2.33
CA VAL A 183 4.55 -23.20 -3.57
C VAL A 183 3.72 -24.47 -3.34
N ASN A 184 4.00 -25.22 -2.28
CA ASN A 184 3.24 -26.43 -1.95
C ASN A 184 1.77 -26.12 -1.65
N GLU A 185 1.47 -25.02 -0.96
CA GLU A 185 0.08 -24.60 -0.74
C GLU A 185 -0.65 -24.28 -2.05
N LEU A 186 0.03 -23.66 -3.02
CA LEU A 186 -0.56 -23.39 -4.34
C LEU A 186 -0.90 -24.71 -5.05
N LEU A 187 0.02 -25.68 -5.02
CA LEU A 187 -0.18 -26.99 -5.65
C LEU A 187 -1.27 -27.83 -4.97
N GLN A 188 -1.56 -27.60 -3.69
CA GLN A 188 -2.63 -28.26 -2.92
C GLN A 188 -4.04 -27.64 -3.15
N GLY A 189 -4.21 -26.81 -4.19
CA GLY A 189 -5.51 -26.29 -4.60
C GLY A 189 -5.73 -24.81 -4.29
N LYS A 190 -4.74 -24.09 -3.73
CA LYS A 190 -4.82 -22.62 -3.60
C LYS A 190 -4.34 -21.86 -4.85
N PHE A 191 -3.92 -22.57 -5.90
CA PHE A 191 -3.52 -21.96 -7.16
C PHE A 191 -4.70 -21.24 -7.83
N THR A 192 -4.45 -20.01 -8.26
CA THR A 192 -5.40 -19.19 -9.02
C THR A 192 -4.68 -18.61 -10.21
N GLN A 193 -5.35 -18.53 -11.36
CA GLN A 193 -4.76 -17.92 -12.55
C GLN A 193 -4.29 -16.48 -12.26
N ALA A 194 -3.13 -16.12 -12.82
CA ALA A 194 -2.58 -14.78 -12.70
C ALA A 194 -3.58 -13.73 -13.22
N ARG A 195 -3.58 -12.56 -12.58
CA ARG A 195 -4.37 -11.42 -13.03
C ARG A 195 -3.86 -10.94 -14.40
N ARG A 196 -4.76 -10.36 -15.20
CA ARG A 196 -4.45 -9.84 -16.54
C ARG A 196 -4.46 -8.32 -16.49
N GLY A 197 -3.37 -7.69 -16.94
CA GLY A 197 -3.32 -6.26 -17.17
C GLY A 197 -3.79 -5.89 -18.60
N ASN A 198 -3.56 -4.63 -18.97
CA ASN A 198 -4.10 -4.03 -20.20
C ASN A 198 -3.07 -3.90 -21.32
N HIS A 199 -1.80 -4.26 -21.10
CA HIS A 199 -0.71 -4.09 -22.06
C HIS A 199 -0.23 -5.45 -22.60
N ASP A 200 -0.09 -5.55 -23.92
CA ASP A 200 0.44 -6.72 -24.63
C ASP A 200 1.48 -6.26 -25.65
N ASP A 201 2.75 -6.59 -25.43
CA ASP A 201 3.74 -6.57 -26.51
C ASP A 201 3.65 -7.91 -27.24
N VAL A 202 3.12 -7.88 -28.46
CA VAL A 202 3.02 -9.06 -29.34
C VAL A 202 4.40 -9.58 -29.79
N SER A 203 5.49 -8.90 -29.42
CA SER A 203 6.86 -9.19 -29.86
C SER A 203 7.71 -10.05 -28.92
N ALA A 204 7.16 -10.55 -27.80
CA ALA A 204 7.91 -11.31 -26.79
C ALA A 204 7.46 -12.79 -26.69
N VAL A 205 7.39 -13.47 -27.83
CA VAL A 205 7.28 -14.94 -27.92
C VAL A 205 8.60 -15.52 -28.40
#